data_AF-A0A0C3E808-F1
#
_entry.id   AF-A0A0C3E808-F1
#
_cell.length_a   1.000
_cell.length_b   1.000
_cell.length_c   1.000
_cell.angle_alpha   90.00
_cell.angle_beta   90.00
_cell.angle_gamma   90.00
#
_symmetry.space_group_name_H-M   'P 1'
#
loop_
_entity.id
_entity.type
_entity.pdbx_description
1 polymer ?
#
loop_
_entity_poly.entity_id
_entity_poly.type
_entity_poly.pdbx_seq_one_letter_code
_entity_poly.pdbx_strand_id
1 'polypeptide(L)'
;MNRIFGTSAGKKPKPTLQDAINSTDTRIASIEVKIKKLDGELIRYKEQMSKMRNGPGKQAIQQRAMRVLQQKKLYESQMSQLAQQTFNMESAALATENLRNTMATVDAMKTANKELRKQYGRVDIDQIENMHFEMEDLVEQANEIQESLARSYAVPDELDEADLENWMLSS
;
A
#
# COMPACT_ATOMS: atom_id res chain seq x y z
N MET A 1 49.65 -3.76 -22.79
CA MET A 1 48.42 -4.60 -22.83
C MET A 1 48.04 -4.98 -21.40
N ASN A 2 46.73 -5.17 -21.16
CA ASN A 2 45.99 -5.55 -19.93
C ASN A 2 45.24 -4.36 -19.27
N ARG A 3 44.12 -3.89 -19.86
CA ARG A 3 42.70 -4.30 -19.61
C ARG A 3 42.25 -3.94 -18.18
N ILE A 4 41.68 -2.75 -17.96
CA ILE A 4 40.22 -2.45 -17.94
C ILE A 4 39.39 -3.65 -17.46
N PHE A 5 39.13 -3.77 -16.15
CA PHE A 5 37.93 -4.41 -15.61
C PHE A 5 37.67 -3.90 -14.19
N GLY A 6 36.82 -2.89 -14.12
CA GLY A 6 36.18 -2.38 -12.91
C GLY A 6 34.90 -1.74 -13.37
N THR A 7 33.96 -2.56 -13.83
CA THR A 7 32.60 -2.14 -14.16
C THR A 7 32.09 -1.30 -13.01
N SER A 8 31.81 -0.01 -13.25
CA SER A 8 30.89 0.72 -12.41
C SER A 8 29.63 -0.12 -12.37
N ALA A 9 29.40 -0.83 -11.27
CA ALA A 9 28.08 -1.37 -10.98
C ALA A 9 27.18 -0.14 -10.97
N GLY A 10 26.49 0.09 -12.08
CA GLY A 10 25.57 1.21 -12.22
C GLY A 10 24.69 1.16 -11.01
N LYS A 11 24.74 2.21 -10.18
CA LYS A 11 23.92 2.32 -8.98
C LYS A 11 22.50 2.02 -9.44
N LYS A 12 21.96 0.88 -9.00
CA LYS A 12 20.57 0.52 -9.33
C LYS A 12 19.73 1.75 -8.97
N PRO A 13 18.83 2.19 -9.86
CA PRO A 13 17.96 3.32 -9.56
C PRO A 13 17.28 3.04 -8.22
N LYS A 14 17.23 4.07 -7.36
CA LYS A 14 16.55 3.95 -6.07
C LYS A 14 15.10 3.52 -6.35
N PRO A 15 14.52 2.61 -5.53
CA PRO A 15 13.14 2.19 -5.70
C PRO A 15 12.22 3.40 -5.76
N THR A 16 11.32 3.39 -6.73
CA THR A 16 10.30 4.43 -6.88
C THR A 16 9.06 4.08 -6.05
N LEU A 17 8.18 5.05 -5.86
CA LEU A 17 6.87 4.83 -5.24
C LEU A 17 6.06 3.79 -6.03
N GLN A 18 6.18 3.77 -7.36
CA GLN A 18 5.55 2.77 -8.21
C GLN A 18 6.12 1.36 -7.98
N ASP A 19 7.44 1.24 -7.78
CA ASP A 19 8.05 -0.07 -7.45
C ASP A 19 7.53 -0.61 -6.10
N ALA A 20 7.34 0.28 -5.12
CA ALA A 20 6.80 -0.07 -3.81
C ALA A 20 5.31 -0.49 -3.87
N ILE A 21 4.50 0.20 -4.68
CA ILE A 21 3.11 -0.17 -4.98
C ILE A 21 3.06 -1.56 -5.60
N ASN A 22 3.78 -1.79 -6.71
CA ASN A 22 3.81 -3.07 -7.41
C ASN A 22 4.27 -4.23 -6.51
N SER A 23 5.27 -3.98 -5.65
CA SER A 23 5.72 -4.97 -4.68
C SER A 23 4.67 -5.28 -3.61
N THR A 24 3.90 -4.28 -3.18
CA THR A 24 2.82 -4.45 -2.20
C THR A 24 1.66 -5.23 -2.81
N ASP A 25 1.28 -4.94 -4.05
CA ASP A 25 0.23 -5.66 -4.76
C ASP A 25 0.57 -7.14 -4.96
N THR A 26 1.83 -7.45 -5.25
CA THR A 26 2.31 -8.84 -5.34
C THR A 26 2.15 -9.57 -4.00
N ARG A 27 2.38 -8.88 -2.88
CA ARG A 27 2.18 -9.45 -1.53
C ARG A 27 0.69 -9.66 -1.23
N ILE A 28 -0.16 -8.70 -1.61
CA ILE A 28 -1.62 -8.82 -1.50
C ILE A 28 -2.09 -10.06 -2.26
N ALA A 29 -1.71 -10.21 -3.53
CA ALA A 29 -2.07 -11.37 -4.34
C ALA A 29 -1.61 -12.70 -3.70
N SER A 30 -0.42 -12.74 -3.11
CA SER A 30 0.04 -13.93 -2.38
C SER A 30 -0.81 -14.23 -1.14
N ILE A 31 -1.27 -13.21 -0.43
CA ILE A 31 -2.15 -13.38 0.75
C ILE A 31 -3.54 -13.84 0.32
N GLU A 32 -4.09 -13.30 -0.76
CA GLU A 32 -5.38 -13.74 -1.33
C GLU A 32 -5.38 -15.23 -1.66
N VAL A 33 -4.30 -15.75 -2.24
CA VAL A 33 -4.15 -17.19 -2.51
C VAL A 33 -4.20 -18.01 -1.21
N LYS A 34 -3.57 -17.53 -0.13
CA LYS A 34 -3.61 -18.19 1.18
C LYS A 34 -5.03 -18.15 1.77
N ILE A 35 -5.71 -17.02 1.69
CA ILE A 35 -7.11 -16.86 2.15
C ILE A 35 -8.01 -17.85 1.41
N LYS A 36 -7.93 -17.91 0.07
CA LYS A 36 -8.72 -18.85 -0.74
C LYS A 36 -8.49 -20.31 -0.36
N LYS A 37 -7.26 -20.68 -0.01
CA LYS A 37 -6.96 -22.02 0.49
C LYS A 37 -7.64 -22.30 1.83
N LEU A 38 -7.57 -21.37 2.77
CA LEU A 38 -8.20 -21.49 4.09
C LEU A 38 -9.73 -21.54 3.96
N ASP A 39 -10.33 -20.77 3.05
CA ASP A 39 -11.76 -20.86 2.72
C ASP A 39 -12.15 -22.26 2.26
N GLY A 40 -11.37 -22.85 1.35
CA GLY A 40 -11.59 -24.22 0.90
C GLY A 40 -11.51 -25.25 2.04
N GLU A 41 -10.59 -25.05 3.00
CA GLU A 41 -10.50 -25.89 4.20
C GLU A 41 -11.71 -25.72 5.13
N LEU A 42 -12.16 -24.49 5.35
CA LEU A 42 -13.33 -24.19 6.18
C LEU A 42 -14.63 -24.77 5.60
N ILE A 43 -14.81 -24.71 4.28
CA ILE A 43 -15.96 -25.32 3.59
C ILE A 43 -15.98 -26.83 3.84
N ARG A 44 -14.83 -27.51 3.73
CA ARG A 44 -14.74 -28.96 4.01
C ARG A 44 -15.10 -29.29 5.46
N TYR A 45 -14.65 -28.47 6.42
CA TYR A 45 -15.02 -28.64 7.82
C TYR A 45 -16.52 -28.44 8.05
N LYS A 46 -17.14 -27.44 7.42
CA LYS A 46 -18.59 -27.20 7.45
C LYS A 46 -19.37 -28.41 6.92
N GLU A 47 -18.98 -28.95 5.77
CA GLU A 47 -19.58 -30.15 5.18
C GLU A 47 -19.40 -31.42 6.03
N GLN A 48 -18.24 -31.55 6.68
CA GLN A 48 -17.98 -32.67 7.58
C GLN A 48 -18.89 -32.59 8.82
N MET A 49 -18.96 -31.42 9.46
CA MET A 49 -19.76 -31.21 10.66
C MET A 49 -21.26 -31.32 10.42
N SER A 50 -21.76 -30.95 9.23
CA SER A 50 -23.19 -31.06 8.89
C SER A 50 -23.69 -32.52 8.85
N LYS A 51 -22.79 -33.47 8.58
CA LYS A 51 -23.08 -34.91 8.55
C LYS A 51 -22.89 -35.59 9.91
N MET A 52 -22.38 -34.87 10.92
CA MET A 52 -22.05 -35.41 12.23
C MET A 52 -23.15 -35.10 13.26
N ARG A 53 -23.43 -36.09 14.11
CA ARG A 53 -24.22 -35.85 15.33
C ARG A 53 -23.41 -35.02 16.32
N ASN A 54 -24.11 -34.25 17.14
CA ASN A 54 -23.49 -33.51 18.22
C ASN A 54 -22.80 -34.48 19.20
N GLY A 55 -21.55 -34.17 19.54
CA GLY A 55 -20.72 -35.01 20.40
C GLY A 55 -19.23 -34.72 20.24
N PRO A 56 -18.36 -35.46 20.96
CA PRO A 56 -16.93 -35.17 21.04
C PRO A 56 -16.22 -35.14 19.69
N GLY A 57 -16.65 -35.98 18.74
CA GLY A 57 -16.10 -35.99 17.38
C GLY A 57 -16.39 -34.69 16.62
N LYS A 58 -17.61 -34.15 16.73
CA LYS A 58 -18.00 -32.89 16.06
C LYS A 58 -17.29 -31.69 16.71
N GLN A 59 -17.18 -31.68 18.03
CA GLN A 59 -16.43 -30.67 18.79
C GLN A 59 -14.94 -30.62 18.39
N ALA A 60 -14.31 -31.79 18.19
CA ALA A 60 -12.92 -31.84 17.75
C ALA A 60 -12.71 -31.24 16.34
N ILE A 61 -13.68 -31.42 15.44
CA ILE A 61 -13.64 -30.80 14.10
C ILE A 61 -13.89 -29.29 14.19
N GLN A 62 -14.82 -28.86 15.04
CA GLN A 62 -15.11 -27.45 15.29
C GLN A 62 -13.89 -26.69 15.81
N GLN A 63 -13.14 -27.28 16.75
CA GLN A 63 -11.88 -26.70 17.26
C GLN A 63 -10.75 -26.64 16.21
N ARG A 64 -10.80 -27.48 15.18
CA ARG A 64 -9.88 -27.38 14.03
C ARG A 64 -10.33 -26.28 13.07
N ALA A 65 -11.62 -26.20 12.79
CA ALA A 65 -12.21 -25.14 11.97
C ALA A 65 -11.97 -23.75 12.58
N MET A 66 -12.07 -23.63 13.91
CA MET A 66 -11.78 -22.39 14.63
C MET A 66 -10.36 -21.87 14.37
N ARG A 67 -9.36 -22.75 14.48
CA ARG A 67 -7.95 -22.38 14.22
C ARG A 67 -7.72 -21.92 12.79
N VAL A 68 -8.40 -22.54 11.83
CA VAL A 68 -8.33 -22.16 10.41
C VAL A 68 -9.01 -20.81 10.18
N LEU A 69 -10.14 -20.56 10.85
CA LEU A 69 -10.84 -19.28 10.79
C LEU A 69 -10.01 -18.15 11.40
N GLN A 70 -9.38 -18.39 12.55
CA GLN A 70 -8.42 -17.46 13.16
C GLN A 70 -7.27 -17.12 12.21
N GLN A 71 -6.67 -18.14 11.58
CA GLN A 71 -5.62 -17.92 10.60
C GLN A 71 -6.09 -17.14 9.38
N LYS A 72 -7.31 -17.40 8.90
CA LYS A 72 -7.92 -16.65 7.80
C LYS A 72 -8.10 -15.17 8.18
N LYS A 73 -8.67 -14.89 9.35
CA LYS A 73 -8.89 -13.53 9.86
C LYS A 73 -7.59 -12.75 10.01
N LEU A 74 -6.51 -13.40 10.44
CA LEU A 74 -5.17 -12.79 10.48
C LEU A 74 -4.71 -12.35 9.09
N TYR A 75 -4.86 -13.20 8.07
CA TYR A 75 -4.50 -12.86 6.70
C TYR A 75 -5.41 -11.79 6.09
N GLU A 76 -6.72 -11.81 6.36
CA GLU A 76 -7.66 -10.75 5.95
C GLU A 76 -7.24 -9.40 6.55
N SER A 77 -6.88 -9.36 7.84
CA SER A 77 -6.36 -8.16 8.49
C SER A 77 -5.06 -7.67 7.85
N GLN A 78 -4.11 -8.58 7.62
CA GLN A 78 -2.85 -8.23 6.94
C GLN A 78 -3.09 -7.67 5.53
N MET A 79 -4.02 -8.25 4.78
CA MET A 79 -4.37 -7.80 3.43
C MET A 79 -4.98 -6.39 3.47
N SER A 80 -5.91 -6.14 4.40
CA SER A 80 -6.51 -4.81 4.59
C SER A 80 -5.47 -3.74 4.91
N GLN A 81 -4.48 -4.08 5.74
CA GLN A 81 -3.37 -3.17 6.07
C GLN A 81 -2.53 -2.83 4.82
N LEU A 82 -2.18 -3.84 4.02
CA LEU A 82 -1.42 -3.62 2.79
C LEU A 82 -2.23 -2.82 1.75
N ALA A 83 -3.53 -3.06 1.64
CA ALA A 83 -4.41 -2.29 0.76
C ALA A 83 -4.44 -0.80 1.17
N GLN A 84 -4.52 -0.50 2.46
CA GLN A 84 -4.41 0.87 2.95
C GLN A 84 -3.05 1.50 2.65
N GLN A 85 -1.97 0.71 2.77
CA GLN A 85 -0.63 1.16 2.41
C GLN A 85 -0.53 1.50 0.91
N THR A 86 -1.06 0.64 0.04
CA THR A 86 -1.13 0.89 -1.42
C THR A 86 -1.89 2.18 -1.68
N PHE A 87 -3.08 2.37 -1.10
CA PHE A 87 -3.87 3.59 -1.27
C PHE A 87 -3.13 4.88 -0.87
N ASN A 88 -2.42 4.85 0.26
CA ASN A 88 -1.63 5.99 0.72
C ASN A 88 -0.50 6.31 -0.28
N MET A 89 0.18 5.28 -0.80
CA MET A 89 1.23 5.44 -1.80
C MET A 89 0.67 5.95 -3.13
N GLU A 90 -0.47 5.45 -3.60
CA GLU A 90 -1.13 5.93 -4.82
C GLU A 90 -1.54 7.41 -4.70
N SER A 91 -2.08 7.79 -3.54
CA SER A 91 -2.44 9.19 -3.25
C SER A 91 -1.20 10.10 -3.29
N ALA A 92 -0.09 9.67 -2.70
CA ALA A 92 1.17 10.40 -2.76
C ALA A 92 1.76 10.48 -4.18
N ALA A 93 1.59 9.42 -4.98
CA ALA A 93 2.01 9.40 -6.38
C ALA A 93 1.24 10.45 -7.20
N LEU A 94 -0.09 10.50 -7.05
CA LEU A 94 -0.95 11.49 -7.70
C LEU A 94 -0.59 12.92 -7.29
N ALA A 95 -0.39 13.17 -5.99
CA ALA A 95 0.05 14.47 -5.50
C ALA A 95 1.39 14.89 -6.13
N THR A 96 2.35 13.98 -6.19
CA THR A 96 3.67 14.21 -6.80
C THR A 96 3.55 14.52 -8.30
N GLU A 97 2.68 13.82 -9.03
CA GLU A 97 2.42 14.08 -10.45
C GLU A 97 1.82 15.48 -10.67
N ASN A 98 0.82 15.86 -9.86
CA ASN A 98 0.23 17.19 -9.92
C ASN A 98 1.26 18.28 -9.65
N LEU A 99 2.12 18.10 -8.64
CA LEU A 99 3.22 19.03 -8.35
C LEU A 99 4.18 19.16 -9.54
N ARG A 100 4.56 18.05 -10.18
CA ARG A 100 5.41 18.08 -11.38
C ARG A 100 4.77 18.84 -12.54
N ASN A 101 3.46 18.66 -12.77
CA ASN A 101 2.73 19.38 -13.82
C ASN A 101 2.66 20.89 -13.53
N THR A 102 2.44 21.26 -12.26
CA THR A 102 2.50 22.66 -11.82
C THR A 102 3.90 23.25 -12.03
N MET A 103 4.96 22.53 -11.66
CA MET A 103 6.34 22.97 -11.88
C MET A 103 6.64 23.20 -13.37
N ALA A 104 6.25 22.26 -14.24
CA ALA A 104 6.41 22.42 -15.68
C ALA A 104 5.67 23.66 -16.23
N THR A 105 4.49 23.95 -15.68
CA THR A 105 3.73 25.15 -16.03
C THR A 105 4.45 26.42 -15.55
N VAL A 106 4.97 26.43 -14.31
CA VAL A 106 5.77 27.54 -13.78
C VAL A 106 7.02 27.78 -14.61
N ASP A 107 7.73 26.73 -15.02
CA ASP A 107 8.92 26.83 -15.87
C ASP A 107 8.59 27.39 -17.27
N ALA A 108 7.47 26.97 -17.86
CA ALA A 108 6.97 27.52 -19.11
C ALA A 108 6.63 29.01 -18.95
N MET A 109 5.97 29.40 -17.86
CA MET A 109 5.67 30.80 -17.56
C MET A 109 6.94 31.64 -17.36
N LYS A 110 7.94 31.12 -16.64
CA LYS A 110 9.25 31.77 -16.48
C LYS A 110 9.91 32.01 -17.84
N THR A 111 9.89 31.01 -18.70
CA THR A 111 10.46 31.10 -20.06
C THR A 111 9.74 32.15 -20.90
N ALA A 112 8.40 32.12 -20.92
CA ALA A 112 7.59 33.11 -21.62
C ALA A 112 7.83 34.54 -21.07
N ASN A 113 7.94 34.69 -19.76
CA ASN A 113 8.18 35.98 -19.12
C ASN A 113 9.58 36.53 -19.42
N LYS A 114 10.60 35.67 -19.49
CA LYS A 114 11.95 36.06 -19.92
C LYS A 114 11.95 36.63 -21.35
N GLU A 115 11.17 36.02 -22.24
CA GLU A 115 11.01 36.51 -23.61
C GLU A 115 10.22 37.82 -23.65
N LEU A 116 9.14 37.95 -22.87
CA LEU A 116 8.39 39.21 -22.74
C LEU A 116 9.25 40.37 -22.22
N ARG A 117 10.10 40.13 -21.21
CA ARG A 117 11.06 41.13 -20.71
C ARG A 117 12.03 41.61 -21.79
N LYS A 118 12.51 40.69 -22.63
CA LYS A 118 13.40 41.00 -23.75
C LYS A 118 12.71 41.89 -24.79
N GLN A 119 11.40 41.71 -24.98
CA GLN A 119 10.62 42.45 -25.97
C GLN A 119 10.05 43.79 -25.45
N TYR A 120 9.65 43.88 -24.17
CA TYR A 120 8.83 44.98 -23.66
C TYR A 120 9.40 45.75 -22.45
N GLY A 121 10.57 45.38 -21.89
CA GLY A 121 11.11 46.03 -20.70
C GLY A 121 10.49 45.53 -19.38
N ARG A 122 10.91 46.11 -18.24
CA ARG A 122 10.77 45.54 -16.87
C ARG A 122 9.32 45.26 -16.44
N VAL A 123 9.01 43.97 -16.26
CA VAL A 123 7.87 43.46 -15.47
C VAL A 123 8.41 42.87 -14.15
N ASP A 124 7.74 43.14 -13.02
CA ASP A 124 8.08 42.67 -11.66
C ASP A 124 7.72 41.18 -11.47
N ILE A 125 8.62 40.39 -10.87
CA ILE A 125 8.59 38.91 -10.87
C ILE A 125 8.73 38.29 -9.46
N ASP A 126 8.92 39.09 -8.42
CA ASP A 126 9.30 38.62 -7.07
C ASP A 126 8.30 37.62 -6.43
N GLN A 127 7.06 37.53 -6.93
CA GLN A 127 6.07 36.56 -6.47
C GLN A 127 6.27 35.13 -7.00
N ILE A 128 7.02 34.93 -8.10
CA ILE A 128 7.21 33.59 -8.71
C ILE A 128 8.35 32.81 -8.03
N GLU A 129 9.34 33.50 -7.45
CA GLU A 129 10.45 32.85 -6.74
C GLU A 129 10.04 32.37 -5.34
N ASN A 130 9.14 33.08 -4.65
CA ASN A 130 8.66 32.67 -3.32
C ASN A 130 7.88 31.34 -3.34
N MET A 131 7.18 30.99 -4.43
CA MET A 131 6.53 29.67 -4.56
C MET A 131 7.51 28.49 -4.57
N HIS A 132 8.79 28.73 -4.88
CA HIS A 132 9.77 27.64 -4.95
C HIS A 132 10.12 27.10 -3.56
N PHE A 133 10.28 27.98 -2.58
CA PHE A 133 10.62 27.61 -1.21
C PHE A 133 9.46 26.91 -0.50
N GLU A 134 8.21 27.36 -0.72
CA GLU A 134 7.04 26.69 -0.14
C GLU A 134 6.81 25.27 -0.69
N MET A 135 7.19 25.01 -1.95
CA MET A 135 7.08 23.66 -2.52
C MET A 135 8.15 22.69 -2.01
N GLU A 136 9.34 23.20 -1.69
CA GLU A 136 10.42 22.37 -1.11
C GLU A 136 10.01 21.86 0.28
N ASP A 137 9.44 22.73 1.11
CA ASP A 137 8.89 22.38 2.42
C ASP A 137 7.72 21.37 2.33
N LEU A 138 6.86 21.49 1.32
CA LEU A 138 5.73 20.56 1.13
C LEU A 138 6.17 19.15 0.76
N VAL A 139 7.26 19.00 -0.01
CA VAL A 139 7.85 17.70 -0.33
C VAL A 139 8.49 17.08 0.91
N GLU A 140 9.10 17.88 1.78
CA GLU A 140 9.68 17.39 3.03
C GLU A 140 8.61 16.94 4.04
N GLN A 141 7.53 17.70 4.21
CA GLN A 141 6.38 17.31 5.05
C GLN A 141 5.67 16.05 4.55
N ALA A 142 5.57 15.84 3.24
CA ALA A 142 5.00 14.61 2.68
C ALA A 142 5.83 13.36 3.07
N ASN A 143 7.15 13.49 3.18
CA ASN A 143 8.02 12.40 3.67
C ASN A 143 7.86 12.18 5.18
N GLU A 144 7.62 13.23 5.97
CA GLU A 144 7.40 13.12 7.42
C GLU A 144 6.05 12.46 7.76
N ILE A 145 5.00 12.74 6.96
CA ILE A 145 3.70 12.04 7.04
C ILE A 145 3.88 10.53 6.84
N GLN A 146 4.77 10.13 5.92
CA GLN A 146 5.09 8.73 5.64
C GLN A 146 5.68 8.00 6.86
N GLU A 147 6.42 8.70 7.71
CA GLU A 147 7.02 8.15 8.94
C GLU A 147 5.99 8.07 10.08
N SER A 148 5.04 9.02 10.13
CA SER A 148 3.98 9.05 11.14
C SER A 148 2.91 7.96 10.98
N LEU A 149 2.68 7.50 9.75
CA LEU A 149 1.68 6.47 9.42
C LEU A 149 2.12 5.05 9.79
N ALA A 150 3.33 4.85 10.32
CA ALA A 150 3.90 3.55 10.70
C ALA A 150 3.28 2.91 11.97
N ARG A 151 2.17 3.43 12.50
CA ARG A 151 1.54 2.87 13.71
C ARG A 151 0.78 1.58 13.38
N SER A 152 1.35 0.48 13.85
CA SER A 152 0.77 -0.86 13.89
C SER A 152 -0.54 -0.87 14.70
N TYR A 153 -1.60 -1.38 14.10
CA TYR A 153 -2.87 -1.66 14.77
C TYR A 153 -2.96 -3.15 15.13
N ALA A 154 -3.41 -3.38 16.37
CA ALA A 154 -3.43 -4.65 17.05
C ALA A 154 -4.26 -5.73 16.35
N VAL A 155 -3.84 -6.98 16.56
CA VAL A 155 -4.59 -8.19 16.24
C VAL A 155 -5.91 -8.20 17.04
N PRO A 156 -7.08 -8.45 16.42
CA PRO A 156 -8.34 -8.57 17.15
C PRO A 156 -8.36 -9.77 18.12
N ASP A 157 -9.19 -9.64 19.16
CA ASP A 157 -9.39 -10.58 20.27
C ASP A 157 -9.63 -12.05 19.87
N GLU A 158 -9.47 -12.96 20.85
CA GLU A 158 -9.67 -14.41 20.70
C GLU A 158 -11.07 -14.73 20.14
N LEU A 159 -11.13 -15.32 18.94
CA LEU A 159 -12.39 -15.77 18.32
C LEU A 159 -13.07 -16.86 19.17
N ASP A 160 -14.39 -16.77 19.31
CA ASP A 160 -15.21 -17.71 20.07
C ASP A 160 -16.11 -18.60 19.19
N GLU A 161 -16.81 -19.54 19.83
CA GLU A 161 -17.68 -20.50 19.14
C GLU A 161 -18.83 -19.84 18.37
N ALA A 162 -19.35 -18.72 18.87
CA ALA A 162 -20.42 -17.97 18.22
C ALA A 162 -19.93 -17.28 16.93
N ASP A 163 -18.69 -16.80 16.90
CA ASP A 163 -18.06 -16.26 15.69
C ASP A 163 -17.99 -17.30 14.56
N LEU A 164 -17.67 -18.54 14.90
CA LEU A 164 -17.62 -19.64 13.94
C LEU A 164 -19.03 -20.03 13.44
N GLU A 165 -20.03 -20.06 14.32
CA GLU A 165 -21.42 -20.30 13.92
C GLU A 165 -21.92 -19.21 12.98
N ASN A 166 -21.65 -17.94 13.29
CA ASN A 166 -21.99 -16.81 12.41
C ASN A 166 -21.30 -16.92 11.05
N TRP A 167 -20.03 -17.34 11.01
CA TRP A 167 -19.35 -17.61 9.74
C TRP A 167 -20.03 -18.72 8.93
N MET A 168 -20.45 -19.82 9.60
CA MET A 168 -21.15 -20.92 8.93
C MET A 168 -22.52 -20.52 8.38
N LEU A 169 -23.22 -19.59 9.01
CA LEU A 169 -24.55 -19.14 8.59
C LEU A 169 -24.49 -18.09 7.45
N SER A 170 -23.40 -17.31 7.39
CA SER A 170 -23.23 -16.20 6.42
C SER A 170 -22.59 -16.59 5.10
N SER A 171 -21.98 -17.78 5.01
CA SER A 171 -21.31 -18.31 3.81
C SER A 171 -22.10 -19.45 3.16
#